data_AF-A0A957EXB4-F1
#
_entry.id   AF-A0A957EXB4-F1
#
_cell.length_a   1.000
_cell.length_b   1.000
_cell.length_c   1.000
_cell.angle_alpha   90.00
_cell.angle_beta   90.00
_cell.angle_gamma   90.00
#
_symmetry.space_group_name_H-M   'P 1'
#
loop_
_entity.id
_entity.type
_entity.pdbx_description
1 polymer ?
#
loop_
_entity_poly.entity_id
_entity_poly.type
_entity_poly.pdbx_seq_one_letter_code
_entity_poly.pdbx_strand_id
1 'polypeptide(L)'
;MDNNFLKTVTTFFTPPIFDDEEKSRRARFLLILLQSMSGLLLIALIIPFLINSNNYHRFAVVQTYFFVAVIGANLLLIWLIRRGYVTMTGLGLSTVTWLVIAIGSIYSDGIMGPTFPYFLVVILITGFVTNTRISFVIAIASVIYGIVLVWFHAQGWQFTPLPRSFPQQRFLPLSLAS
;
A
#
# COMPACT_ATOMS: atom_id res chain seq x y z
N MET A 1 3.32 29.90 -20.25
CA MET A 1 2.73 28.77 -19.50
C MET A 1 1.32 29.19 -19.10
N ASP A 2 0.30 28.54 -19.65
CA ASP A 2 -1.09 28.98 -19.52
C ASP A 2 -1.61 28.88 -18.09
N ASN A 3 -2.22 29.96 -17.59
CA ASN A 3 -2.86 30.04 -16.27
C ASN A 3 -3.93 28.94 -16.04
N ASN A 4 -4.44 28.32 -17.11
CA ASN A 4 -5.40 27.21 -17.06
C ASN A 4 -4.77 25.89 -16.57
N PHE A 5 -3.47 25.65 -16.84
CA PHE A 5 -2.78 24.44 -16.37
C PHE A 5 -2.63 24.48 -14.84
N LEU A 6 -2.19 25.64 -14.31
CA LEU A 6 -2.02 25.83 -12.88
C LEU A 6 -3.35 25.69 -12.11
N LYS A 7 -4.48 26.18 -12.66
CA LYS A 7 -5.82 25.96 -12.07
C LYS A 7 -6.24 24.49 -12.05
N THR A 8 -5.92 23.74 -13.11
CA THR A 8 -6.26 22.30 -13.17
C THR A 8 -5.47 21.50 -12.13
N VAL A 9 -4.18 21.83 -11.94
CA VAL A 9 -3.32 21.18 -10.96
C VAL A 9 -3.76 21.52 -9.53
N THR A 10 -4.07 22.78 -9.22
CA THR A 10 -4.52 23.17 -7.86
C THR A 10 -5.88 22.59 -7.51
N THR A 11 -6.79 22.47 -8.50
CA THR A 11 -8.06 21.75 -8.32
C THR A 11 -7.82 20.28 -7.95
N PHE A 12 -6.68 19.70 -8.36
CA PHE A 12 -6.37 18.32 -8.05
C PHE A 12 -6.04 18.08 -6.56
N PHE A 13 -5.51 19.10 -5.90
CA PHE A 13 -5.12 19.08 -4.49
C PHE A 13 -6.17 19.63 -3.54
N THR A 14 -7.25 20.21 -4.07
CA THR A 14 -8.29 20.81 -3.25
C THR A 14 -9.33 19.75 -2.84
N PRO A 15 -9.60 19.56 -1.54
CA PRO A 15 -10.61 18.61 -1.08
C PRO A 15 -12.02 19.03 -1.52
N PRO A 16 -12.88 18.09 -1.94
CA PRO A 16 -14.27 18.42 -2.26
C PRO A 16 -15.02 18.82 -0.99
N ILE A 17 -15.81 19.88 -1.09
CA ILE A 17 -16.70 20.37 -0.02
C ILE A 17 -18.12 19.92 -0.39
N PHE A 18 -18.79 19.27 0.56
CA PHE A 18 -20.18 18.83 0.47
C PHE A 18 -21.03 19.57 1.51
N ASP A 19 -22.35 19.59 1.31
CA ASP A 19 -23.29 20.23 2.24
C ASP A 19 -23.25 19.60 3.64
N ASP A 20 -22.93 18.31 3.71
CA ASP A 20 -22.70 17.58 4.94
C ASP A 20 -21.23 17.74 5.39
N GLU A 21 -21.04 18.36 6.57
CA GLU A 21 -19.73 18.59 7.16
C GLU A 21 -18.99 17.28 7.46
N GLU A 22 -19.70 16.24 7.93
CA GLU A 22 -19.11 14.95 8.24
C GLU A 22 -18.61 14.27 6.96
N LYS A 23 -19.43 14.31 5.90
CA LYS A 23 -19.04 13.79 4.58
C LYS A 23 -17.82 14.53 4.02
N SER A 24 -17.77 15.85 4.16
CA SER A 24 -16.62 16.68 3.75
C SER A 24 -15.35 16.34 4.50
N ARG A 25 -15.45 16.14 5.83
CA ARG A 25 -14.32 15.75 6.68
C ARG A 25 -13.76 14.40 6.29
N ARG A 26 -14.62 13.40 6.09
CA ARG A 26 -14.23 12.05 5.61
C ARG A 26 -13.58 12.12 4.23
N ALA A 27 -14.16 12.89 3.30
CA ALA A 27 -13.63 13.04 1.96
C ALA A 27 -12.23 13.68 1.94
N ARG A 28 -12.02 14.72 2.75
CA ARG A 28 -10.70 15.35 2.90
C ARG A 28 -9.66 14.36 3.42
N PHE A 29 -10.00 13.58 4.45
CA PHE A 29 -9.09 12.58 5.01
C PHE A 29 -8.73 11.51 3.96
N LEU A 30 -9.73 10.99 3.25
CA LEU A 30 -9.53 10.04 2.15
C LEU A 30 -8.64 10.57 1.04
N LEU A 31 -8.85 11.82 0.64
CA LEU A 31 -8.04 12.46 -0.40
C LEU A 31 -6.57 12.56 0.04
N ILE A 32 -6.32 12.96 1.29
CA ILE A 32 -4.97 13.02 1.85
C ILE A 32 -4.31 11.64 1.82
N LEU A 33 -5.00 10.60 2.28
CA LEU A 33 -4.46 9.23 2.23
C LEU A 33 -4.13 8.77 0.81
N LEU A 34 -5.04 8.98 -0.15
CA LEU A 34 -4.84 8.63 -1.55
C LEU A 34 -3.64 9.37 -2.16
N GLN A 35 -3.49 10.66 -1.86
CA GLN A 35 -2.39 11.48 -2.34
C GLN A 35 -1.06 11.07 -1.69
N SER A 36 -1.02 10.88 -0.37
CA SER A 36 0.19 10.43 0.35
C SER A 36 0.65 9.06 -0.16
N MET A 37 -0.27 8.10 -0.31
CA MET A 37 0.04 6.77 -0.83
C MET A 37 0.55 6.85 -2.27
N SER A 38 -0.10 7.64 -3.13
CA SER A 38 0.35 7.81 -4.52
C SER A 38 1.72 8.49 -4.60
N GLY A 39 1.97 9.50 -3.76
CA GLY A 39 3.27 10.17 -3.67
C GLY A 39 4.38 9.24 -3.23
N LEU A 40 4.15 8.42 -2.19
CA LEU A 40 5.11 7.42 -1.74
C LEU A 40 5.40 6.36 -2.82
N LEU A 41 4.37 5.89 -3.53
CA LEU A 41 4.54 4.93 -4.62
C LEU A 41 5.30 5.52 -5.80
N LEU A 42 5.06 6.79 -6.13
CA LEU A 42 5.83 7.49 -7.17
C LEU A 42 7.31 7.61 -6.80
N ILE A 43 7.61 7.97 -5.55
CA ILE A 43 9.00 8.02 -5.06
C ILE A 43 9.63 6.63 -5.14
N ALA A 44 8.94 5.59 -4.66
CA ALA A 44 9.40 4.21 -4.72
C ALA A 44 9.61 3.71 -6.16
N LEU A 45 8.83 4.21 -7.11
CA LEU A 45 8.96 3.91 -8.53
C LEU A 45 10.18 4.61 -9.15
N ILE A 46 10.46 5.86 -8.77
CA ILE A 46 11.53 6.69 -9.38
C ILE A 46 12.92 6.31 -8.86
N ILE A 47 13.06 6.00 -7.56
CA ILE A 47 14.36 5.74 -6.92
C ILE A 47 15.20 4.69 -7.67
N PRO A 48 14.67 3.51 -8.08
CA PRO A 48 15.45 2.50 -8.79
C PRO A 48 16.04 3.00 -10.12
N PHE A 49 15.35 3.89 -10.84
CA PHE A 49 15.83 4.47 -12.09
C PHE A 49 16.99 5.45 -11.87
N LEU A 50 17.02 6.14 -10.72
CA LEU A 50 18.09 7.10 -10.39
C LEU A 50 19.39 6.41 -9.96
N ILE A 51 19.31 5.22 -9.36
CA ILE A 51 20.47 4.51 -8.79
C ILE A 51 21.20 3.64 -9.83
N ASN A 52 20.69 3.55 -11.07
CA ASN A 52 21.33 2.89 -12.22
C ASN A 52 21.93 1.50 -11.90
N SER A 53 21.18 0.62 -11.22
CA SER A 53 21.66 -0.75 -10.98
C SER A 53 21.34 -1.64 -12.18
N ASN A 54 22.38 -2.14 -12.83
CA ASN A 54 22.33 -3.00 -14.01
C ASN A 54 21.66 -4.38 -13.75
N ASN A 55 21.27 -4.68 -12.50
CA ASN A 55 20.70 -5.97 -12.08
C ASN A 55 19.16 -5.97 -12.01
N TYR A 56 18.47 -4.92 -12.46
CA TYR A 56 17.03 -4.73 -12.24
C TYR A 56 16.08 -5.43 -13.22
N HIS A 57 16.57 -6.08 -14.28
CA HIS A 57 15.75 -6.26 -15.49
C HIS A 57 14.48 -7.12 -15.40
N ARG A 58 14.35 -8.07 -14.46
CA ARG A 58 13.12 -8.89 -14.35
C ARG A 58 12.23 -8.52 -13.17
N PHE A 59 12.79 -8.33 -11.98
CA PHE A 59 12.02 -7.97 -10.78
C PHE A 59 11.50 -6.53 -10.83
N ALA A 60 12.27 -5.60 -11.40
CA ALA A 60 11.80 -4.22 -11.51
C ALA A 60 10.60 -4.11 -12.45
N VAL A 61 10.51 -4.93 -13.50
CA VAL A 61 9.39 -4.87 -14.45
C VAL A 61 8.07 -5.24 -13.77
N VAL A 62 8.02 -6.36 -13.05
CA VAL A 62 6.80 -6.79 -12.33
C VAL A 62 6.43 -5.78 -11.24
N GLN A 63 7.41 -5.29 -10.48
CA GLN A 63 7.19 -4.28 -9.44
C GLN A 63 6.69 -2.96 -10.04
N THR A 64 7.23 -2.53 -11.18
CA THR A 64 6.78 -1.33 -11.90
C THR A 64 5.33 -1.47 -12.35
N TYR A 65 4.96 -2.58 -13.00
CA TYR A 65 3.56 -2.80 -13.40
C TYR A 65 2.61 -2.80 -12.20
N PHE A 66 3.03 -3.41 -11.10
CA PHE A 66 2.27 -3.42 -9.86
C PHE A 66 2.07 -2.00 -9.30
N PHE A 67 3.14 -1.19 -9.18
CA PHE A 67 3.03 0.19 -8.71
C PHE A 67 2.19 1.06 -9.64
N VAL A 68 2.34 0.91 -10.95
CA VAL A 68 1.52 1.62 -11.95
C VAL A 68 0.04 1.26 -11.80
N ALA A 69 -0.29 -0.02 -11.61
CA ALA A 69 -1.67 -0.46 -11.38
C ALA A 69 -2.27 0.15 -10.10
N VAL A 70 -1.51 0.17 -9.00
CA VAL A 70 -1.95 0.76 -7.73
C VAL A 70 -2.13 2.27 -7.84
N ILE A 71 -1.23 2.98 -8.52
CA ILE A 71 -1.37 4.42 -8.81
C ILE A 71 -2.62 4.65 -9.66
N GLY A 72 -2.85 3.86 -10.70
CA GLY A 72 -4.06 3.93 -11.53
C GLY A 72 -5.34 3.74 -10.73
N ALA A 73 -5.36 2.78 -9.81
CA ALA A 73 -6.47 2.57 -8.89
C ALA A 73 -6.69 3.78 -7.97
N ASN A 74 -5.63 4.35 -7.40
CA ASN A 74 -5.73 5.55 -6.57
C ASN A 74 -6.28 6.76 -7.35
N LEU A 75 -5.84 6.95 -8.59
CA LEU A 75 -6.36 8.03 -9.45
C LEU A 75 -7.85 7.86 -9.74
N LEU A 76 -8.30 6.63 -9.99
CA LEU A 76 -9.72 6.31 -10.15
C LEU A 76 -10.51 6.63 -8.88
N LEU A 77 -9.98 6.28 -7.70
CA LEU A 77 -10.60 6.57 -6.40
C LEU A 77 -10.65 8.08 -6.09
N ILE A 78 -9.62 8.84 -6.46
CA ILE A 78 -9.62 10.31 -6.39
C ILE A 78 -10.69 10.89 -7.33
N TRP A 79 -10.88 10.31 -8.50
CA TRP A 79 -11.95 10.74 -9.40
C TRP A 79 -13.35 10.44 -8.83
N LEU A 80 -13.53 9.27 -8.22
CA LEU A 80 -14.78 8.86 -7.55
C LEU A 80 -15.13 9.78 -6.37
N ILE A 81 -14.15 10.17 -5.55
CA ILE A 81 -14.41 11.00 -4.38
C ILE A 81 -14.91 12.40 -4.77
N ARG A 82 -14.40 12.93 -5.89
CA ARG A 82 -14.86 14.22 -6.43
C ARG A 82 -16.29 14.18 -6.97
N ARG A 83 -16.78 12.99 -7.33
CA ARG A 83 -18.17 12.77 -7.72
C ARG A 83 -19.10 12.52 -6.52
N GLY A 84 -18.59 12.61 -5.30
CA GLY A 84 -19.37 12.44 -4.07
C GLY A 84 -19.52 11.00 -3.58
N TYR A 85 -18.84 10.04 -4.22
CA TYR A 85 -18.88 8.61 -3.85
C TYR A 85 -17.93 8.27 -2.69
N VAL A 86 -18.02 9.00 -1.58
CA VAL A 86 -17.08 8.91 -0.44
C VAL A 86 -17.02 7.50 0.14
N THR A 87 -18.17 6.83 0.35
CA THR A 87 -18.22 5.48 0.91
C THR A 87 -17.58 4.45 -0.04
N MET A 88 -17.83 4.55 -1.35
CA MET A 88 -17.21 3.66 -2.33
C MET A 88 -15.70 3.89 -2.41
N THR A 89 -15.26 5.15 -2.32
CA THR A 89 -13.83 5.49 -2.24
C THR A 89 -13.18 4.87 -1.01
N GLY A 90 -13.83 4.94 0.16
CA GLY A 90 -13.31 4.32 1.38
C GLY A 90 -13.19 2.80 1.30
N LEU A 91 -14.21 2.14 0.73
CA LEU A 91 -14.16 0.71 0.42
C LEU A 91 -13.00 0.39 -0.53
N GLY A 92 -12.93 1.09 -1.65
CA GLY A 92 -11.91 0.87 -2.66
C GLY A 92 -10.49 1.08 -2.12
N LEU A 93 -10.25 2.16 -1.36
CA LEU A 93 -8.96 2.40 -0.73
C LEU A 93 -8.60 1.24 0.20
N SER A 94 -9.51 0.84 1.08
CA SER A 94 -9.27 -0.25 2.03
C SER A 94 -8.95 -1.57 1.33
N THR A 95 -9.69 -1.91 0.27
CA THR A 95 -9.46 -3.12 -0.53
C THR A 95 -8.12 -3.06 -1.28
N VAL A 96 -7.79 -1.93 -1.91
CA VAL A 96 -6.53 -1.76 -2.64
C VAL A 96 -5.36 -1.86 -1.67
N THR A 97 -5.40 -1.17 -0.53
CA THR A 97 -4.32 -1.23 0.46
C THR A 97 -4.19 -2.65 1.04
N TRP A 98 -5.30 -3.34 1.32
CA TRP A 98 -5.28 -4.74 1.76
C TRP A 98 -4.60 -5.65 0.73
N LEU A 99 -4.98 -5.54 -0.55
CA LEU A 99 -4.36 -6.32 -1.63
C LEU A 99 -2.87 -6.01 -1.78
N VAL A 100 -2.48 -4.75 -1.62
CA VAL A 100 -1.08 -4.35 -1.70
C VAL A 100 -0.24 -5.01 -0.62
N ILE A 101 -0.75 -5.07 0.61
CA ILE A 101 -0.06 -5.73 1.72
C ILE A 101 -0.06 -7.24 1.54
N ALA A 102 -1.18 -7.84 1.12
CA ALA A 102 -1.25 -9.27 0.85
C ALA A 102 -0.21 -9.68 -0.21
N ILE A 103 -0.23 -9.03 -1.36
CA ILE A 103 0.73 -9.30 -2.44
C ILE A 103 2.15 -9.02 -1.97
N GLY A 104 2.39 -7.89 -1.28
CA GLY A 104 3.70 -7.55 -0.72
C GLY A 104 4.21 -8.59 0.28
N SER A 105 3.34 -9.18 1.10
CA SER A 105 3.70 -10.21 2.07
C SER A 105 4.16 -11.50 1.41
N ILE A 106 3.54 -11.89 0.29
CA ILE A 106 4.02 -13.03 -0.51
C ILE A 106 5.45 -12.77 -0.96
N TYR A 107 5.79 -11.56 -1.40
CA TYR A 107 7.14 -11.23 -1.85
C TYR A 107 8.17 -10.99 -0.74
N SER A 108 7.75 -10.90 0.54
CA SER A 108 8.62 -10.51 1.65
C SER A 108 8.69 -11.56 2.78
N ASP A 109 8.72 -12.85 2.40
CA ASP A 109 8.83 -14.00 3.33
C ASP A 109 7.54 -14.34 4.11
N GLY A 110 6.40 -13.90 3.58
CA GLY A 110 5.07 -14.25 4.10
C GLY A 110 4.82 -13.67 5.49
N ILE A 111 4.43 -14.55 6.43
CA ILE A 111 4.05 -14.16 7.80
C ILE A 111 5.24 -13.71 8.66
N MET A 112 6.45 -14.17 8.34
CA MET A 112 7.68 -13.74 9.02
C MET A 112 8.23 -12.43 8.45
N GLY A 113 7.62 -11.95 7.37
CA GLY A 113 7.99 -10.73 6.69
C GLY A 113 7.66 -9.46 7.48
N PRO A 114 8.41 -8.37 7.24
CA PRO A 114 8.14 -7.07 7.85
C PRO A 114 6.80 -6.45 7.41
N THR A 115 6.17 -7.00 6.36
CA THR A 115 4.92 -6.48 5.80
C THR A 115 3.67 -6.99 6.50
N PHE A 116 3.71 -8.15 7.15
CA PHE A 116 2.53 -8.75 7.78
C PHE A 116 1.91 -7.87 8.88
N PRO A 117 2.69 -7.20 9.76
CA PRO A 117 2.13 -6.28 10.76
C PRO A 117 1.31 -5.12 10.16
N TYR A 118 1.51 -4.77 8.88
CA TYR A 118 0.75 -3.68 8.25
C TYR A 118 -0.73 -4.00 8.05
N PHE A 119 -1.16 -5.27 8.12
CA PHE A 119 -2.58 -5.61 8.13
C PHE A 119 -3.33 -4.95 9.30
N LEU A 120 -2.68 -4.79 10.47
CA LEU A 120 -3.28 -4.08 11.60
C LEU A 120 -3.54 -2.61 11.26
N VAL A 121 -2.58 -1.95 10.61
CA VAL A 121 -2.71 -0.56 10.17
C VAL A 121 -3.87 -0.42 9.19
N VAL A 122 -4.02 -1.35 8.24
CA VAL A 122 -5.14 -1.35 7.30
C VAL A 122 -6.49 -1.53 7.98
N ILE A 123 -6.60 -2.43 8.96
CA ILE A 123 -7.85 -2.64 9.71
C ILE A 123 -8.24 -1.34 10.45
N LEU A 124 -7.27 -0.67 11.09
CA LEU A 124 -7.49 0.59 11.79
C LEU A 124 -7.91 1.72 10.83
N ILE A 125 -7.19 1.88 9.71
CA ILE A 125 -7.54 2.88 8.68
C ILE A 125 -8.94 2.60 8.13
N THR A 126 -9.27 1.34 7.86
CA THR A 126 -10.59 0.94 7.35
C THR A 126 -11.69 1.33 8.34
N GLY A 127 -11.51 1.07 9.65
CA GLY A 127 -12.45 1.47 10.70
C GLY A 127 -12.64 2.96 10.84
N PHE A 128 -11.59 3.73 10.61
CA PHE A 128 -11.68 5.18 10.66
C PHE A 128 -12.35 5.77 9.41
N VAL A 129 -12.07 5.21 8.24
CA VAL A 129 -12.51 5.73 6.94
C VAL A 129 -13.92 5.29 6.57
N THR A 130 -14.29 4.07 6.94
CA THR A 130 -15.55 3.43 6.54
C THR A 130 -16.45 3.15 7.75
N ASN A 131 -17.39 2.22 7.61
CA ASN A 131 -18.25 1.78 8.69
C ASN A 131 -17.63 0.58 9.41
N THR A 132 -17.90 0.44 10.71
CA THR A 132 -17.41 -0.65 11.58
C THR A 132 -17.62 -2.04 10.99
N ARG A 133 -18.71 -2.25 10.24
CA ARG A 133 -19.02 -3.54 9.59
C ARG A 133 -17.96 -3.95 8.56
N ILE A 134 -17.44 -3.00 7.79
CA ILE A 134 -16.45 -3.26 6.73
C ILE A 134 -15.11 -3.63 7.35
N SER A 135 -14.72 -2.94 8.41
CA SER A 135 -13.49 -3.23 9.16
C SER A 135 -13.48 -4.64 9.72
N PHE A 136 -14.64 -5.11 10.19
CA PHE A 136 -14.78 -6.48 10.66
C PHE A 136 -14.59 -7.50 9.53
N VAL A 137 -15.14 -7.24 8.34
CA VAL A 137 -14.93 -8.09 7.15
C VAL A 137 -13.44 -8.11 6.76
N ILE A 138 -12.77 -6.95 6.72
CA ILE A 138 -11.33 -6.89 6.41
C ILE A 138 -10.48 -7.58 7.47
N ALA A 139 -10.87 -7.48 8.75
CA ALA A 139 -10.19 -8.19 9.83
C ALA A 139 -10.30 -9.71 9.67
N ILE A 140 -11.51 -10.23 9.42
CA ILE A 140 -11.72 -11.66 9.15
C ILE A 140 -10.92 -12.10 7.92
N ALA A 141 -10.97 -11.33 6.83
CA ALA A 141 -10.22 -11.64 5.61
C ALA A 141 -8.71 -11.68 5.87
N SER A 142 -8.19 -10.78 6.71
CA SER A 142 -6.77 -10.76 7.10
C SER A 142 -6.38 -11.97 7.96
N VAL A 143 -7.26 -12.40 8.87
CA VAL A 143 -7.04 -13.62 9.68
C VAL A 143 -7.03 -14.85 8.78
N ILE A 144 -8.03 -15.00 7.89
CA ILE A 144 -8.10 -16.11 6.93
C ILE A 144 -6.84 -16.12 6.06
N TYR A 145 -6.43 -14.97 5.55
CA TYR A 145 -5.22 -14.83 4.76
C TYR A 145 -3.96 -15.26 5.53
N GLY A 146 -3.83 -14.87 6.79
CA GLY A 146 -2.74 -15.31 7.67
C GLY A 146 -2.72 -16.82 7.88
N ILE A 147 -3.89 -17.44 8.12
CA ILE A 147 -4.02 -18.90 8.25
C ILE A 147 -3.59 -19.60 6.96
N VAL A 148 -4.01 -19.09 5.81
CA VAL A 148 -3.62 -19.62 4.49
C VAL A 148 -2.10 -19.55 4.31
N LEU A 149 -1.46 -18.43 4.67
CA LEU A 149 0.00 -18.31 4.60
C LEU A 149 0.73 -19.29 5.54
N VAL A 150 0.24 -19.48 6.76
CA VAL A 150 0.80 -20.46 7.70
C VAL A 150 0.66 -21.88 7.17
N TRP A 151 -0.49 -22.21 6.59
CA TRP A 151 -0.72 -23.53 6.00
C TRP A 151 0.24 -23.80 4.83
N PHE A 152 0.44 -22.84 3.94
CA PHE A 152 1.44 -22.97 2.87
C PHE A 152 2.87 -23.09 3.40
N HIS A 153 3.22 -22.33 4.44
CA HIS A 153 4.52 -22.44 5.06
C HIS A 153 4.75 -23.83 5.67
N ALA A 154 3.72 -24.43 6.28
CA ALA A 154 3.77 -25.79 6.83
C ALA A 154 3.97 -26.87 5.74
N GLN A 155 3.50 -26.63 4.52
CA GLN A 155 3.75 -27.50 3.35
C GLN A 155 5.16 -27.33 2.76
N GLY A 156 5.99 -26.46 3.33
CA GLY A 156 7.33 -26.16 2.82
C GLY A 156 7.35 -25.23 1.61
N TRP A 157 6.22 -24.59 1.26
CA TRP A 157 6.24 -23.52 0.26
C TRP A 157 6.97 -22.30 0.82
N GLN A 158 8.14 -22.04 0.24
CA GLN A 158 8.90 -20.83 0.47
C GLN A 158 8.45 -19.78 -0.55
N PHE A 159 7.84 -18.71 -0.06
CA PHE A 159 7.37 -17.61 -0.90
C PHE A 159 8.49 -16.66 -1.34
N THR A 160 9.77 -16.96 -1.05
CA THR A 160 10.90 -16.05 -1.23
C THR A 160 11.58 -16.19 -2.61
N PRO A 161 11.54 -15.12 -3.44
CA PRO A 161 12.46 -14.95 -4.56
C PRO A 161 13.62 -13.98 -4.27
N LEU A 162 13.62 -13.27 -3.13
CA LEU A 162 14.68 -12.31 -2.79
C LEU A 162 15.79 -12.99 -1.97
N PRO A 163 17.07 -12.82 -2.36
CA PRO A 163 18.19 -13.18 -1.50
C PRO A 163 18.01 -12.46 -0.16
N ARG A 164 18.14 -13.18 0.96
CA ARG A 164 18.17 -12.58 2.30
C ARG A 164 19.32 -11.57 2.32
N SER A 165 19.03 -10.31 2.05
CA SER A 165 20.05 -9.24 2.00
C SER A 165 20.51 -8.79 3.37
N PHE A 166 19.96 -9.39 4.43
CA PHE A 166 20.62 -9.39 5.71
C PHE A 166 21.53 -10.61 5.74
N PRO A 167 22.87 -10.44 5.63
CA PRO A 167 23.70 -11.34 6.37
C PRO A 167 23.12 -11.26 7.78
N GLN A 168 22.63 -12.39 8.30
CA GLN A 168 22.73 -12.60 9.73
C GLN A 168 24.22 -12.37 9.98
N GLN A 169 24.59 -11.14 10.35
CA GLN A 169 25.82 -10.88 11.04
C GLN A 169 25.63 -11.71 12.28
N ARG A 170 26.06 -12.97 12.16
CA ARG A 170 26.44 -13.84 13.23
C ARG A 170 27.24 -12.88 14.08
N PHE A 171 26.64 -12.42 15.17
CA PHE A 171 27.32 -11.68 16.21
C PHE A 171 28.35 -12.70 16.73
N LEU A 172 29.43 -12.88 15.97
CA LEU A 172 30.58 -13.61 16.40
C LEU A 172 31.06 -12.75 17.56
N PRO A 173 30.98 -13.24 18.80
CA PRO A 173 31.53 -12.50 19.90
C PRO A 173 32.99 -12.23 19.53
N LEU A 174 33.40 -10.97 19.57
CA LEU A 174 34.78 -10.51 19.36
C LEU A 174 35.77 -11.11 20.39
N SER A 175 35.35 -12.08 21.19
CA SER A 175 36.08 -12.68 22.30
C SER A 175 37.04 -13.81 21.89
N LEU A 176 37.32 -14.01 20.60
CA LEU A 176 38.27 -15.04 20.12
C LEU A 176 39.41 -14.46 19.26
N ALA A 177 39.62 -13.15 19.29
CA ALA A 177 40.74 -12.48 18.61
C ALA A 177 41.88 -12.10 19.58
N SER A 178 42.18 -12.95 20.56
CA SER A 178 43.33 -12.85 21.45
C SER A 178 44.15 -14.12 21.42
#